data_AF-A0AAU6WM31-F1
#
_entry.id   AF-A0AAU6WM31-F1
#
_cell.length_a   1.000
_cell.length_b   1.000
_cell.length_c   1.000
_cell.angle_alpha   90.00
_cell.angle_beta   90.00
_cell.angle_gamma   90.00
#
_symmetry.space_group_name_H-M   'P 1'
#
loop_
_entity.id
_entity.type
_entity.pdbx_description
1 polymer ?
#
loop_
_entity_poly.entity_id
_entity_poly.type
_entity_poly.pdbx_seq_one_letter_code
_entity_poly.pdbx_strand_id
1 'polypeptide(L)' 'MITDTFGRIHDYLRISLTDNCNLRCFYCMPDEKYAFAPAAKLMQPGEIEAIAKIFVAAGVKKSG' A
#
# COMPACT_ATOMS: atom_id res chain seq x y z
N MET A 1 8.60 3.09 -17.64
CA MET A 1 9.35 3.71 -16.54
C MET A 1 8.55 4.91 -16.07
N ILE A 2 8.16 4.92 -14.80
CA ILE A 2 7.33 5.98 -14.21
C ILE A 2 8.26 7.01 -13.59
N THR A 3 8.18 8.24 -14.07
CA THR A 3 9.01 9.35 -13.61
C THR A 3 8.13 10.54 -13.30
N ASP A 4 8.36 11.18 -12.16
CA ASP A 4 7.64 12.42 -11.82
C ASP A 4 8.24 13.67 -12.49
N THR A 5 7.64 14.82 -12.24
CA THR A 5 8.09 16.12 -12.77
C THR A 5 9.45 16.59 -12.24
N PHE A 6 9.96 15.96 -11.18
CA PHE A 6 11.29 16.23 -10.60
C PHE A 6 12.35 15.23 -11.11
N GLY A 7 11.99 14.31 -12.00
CA GLY A 7 12.91 13.34 -12.58
C GLY A 7 13.16 12.11 -11.69
N ARG A 8 12.40 11.89 -10.61
CA ARG A 8 12.57 10.72 -9.74
C ARG A 8 11.92 9.50 -10.37
N ILE A 9 12.63 8.37 -10.38
CA ILE A 9 12.11 7.10 -10.88
C ILE A 9 11.30 6.43 -9.77
N HIS A 10 10.05 6.09 -10.06
CA HIS A 10 9.23 5.27 -9.18
C HIS A 10 9.48 3.79 -9.48
N ASP A 11 10.42 3.20 -8.75
CA ASP A 11 10.80 1.80 -8.86
C ASP A 11 10.25 0.93 -7.72
N TYR A 12 9.53 1.51 -6.76
CA TYR A 12 9.00 0.83 -5.58
C TYR A 12 7.49 1.05 -5.40
N LEU A 13 6.78 -0.01 -5.02
CA LEU A 13 5.35 0.00 -4.70
C LEU A 13 5.11 -0.57 -3.29
N ARG A 14 4.47 0.21 -2.43
CA ARG A 14 3.99 -0.22 -1.11
C ARG A 14 2.47 -0.37 -1.16
N ILE A 15 1.98 -1.55 -0.80
CA ILE A 15 0.54 -1.84 -0.72
C ILE A 15 0.18 -2.04 0.75
N SER A 16 -0.67 -1.16 1.28
CA SER A 16 -1.25 -1.33 2.61
C SER A 16 -2.48 -2.23 2.51
N LEU A 17 -2.45 -3.38 3.17
CA LEU A 17 -3.50 -4.40 3.04
C LEU A 17 -4.67 -4.17 3.99
N THR A 18 -4.39 -3.61 5.17
CA THR A 18 -5.35 -3.40 6.25
C THR A 18 -4.95 -2.20 7.08
N ASP A 19 -5.93 -1.54 7.67
CA ASP A 19 -5.78 -0.50 8.68
C ASP A 19 -5.82 -1.07 10.11
N ASN A 20 -6.17 -2.35 10.27
CA ASN A 20 -6.21 -3.03 11.56
C ASN A 20 -4.80 -3.43 12.02
N CYS A 21 -4.41 -2.95 13.19
CA CYS A 21 -3.17 -3.31 13.88
C CYS A 21 -3.49 -3.90 15.26
N ASN A 22 -2.75 -4.93 15.66
CA ASN A 22 -2.85 -5.54 16.99
C ASN A 22 -2.02 -4.80 18.07
N LEU A 23 -1.31 -3.73 17.69
CA LEU A 23 -0.55 -2.87 18.59
C LEU A 23 -1.20 -1.49 18.72
N ARG A 24 -0.94 -0.82 19.85
CA ARG A 24 -1.34 0.56 20.13
C ARG A 24 -0.14 1.42 20.47
N CYS A 25 0.75 1.58 19.51
CA CYS A 25 1.97 2.37 19.69
C CYS A 25 1.60 3.86 19.81
N PHE A 26 2.01 4.53 20.89
CA PHE A 26 1.67 5.94 21.15
C PHE A 26 1.98 6.92 20.00
N TYR A 27 3.01 6.62 19.20
CA TYR A 27 3.46 7.45 18.08
C TYR A 27 2.81 7.07 16.73
N CYS A 28 2.00 6.01 16.67
CA CYS A 28 1.43 5.50 15.42
C CYS A 28 -0.09 5.29 15.52
N MET A 29 -0.53 4.54 16.53
CA MET A 29 -1.93 4.23 16.80
C MET A 29 -2.14 4.33 18.32
N PRO A 30 -2.32 5.54 18.87
CA PRO A 30 -2.61 5.73 20.30
C PRO A 30 -3.86 4.95 20.73
N ASP A 31 -4.03 4.74 22.03
CA ASP A 31 -5.13 3.92 22.55
C ASP A 31 -6.46 4.68 22.55
N GLU A 32 -7.09 4.72 21.38
CA GLU A 32 -8.35 5.40 21.10
C GLU A 32 -9.35 4.46 20.39
N LYS A 33 -10.60 4.91 20.24
CA LYS A 33 -11.62 4.16 19.48
C LYS A 33 -11.42 4.35 17.99
N TYR A 34 -11.00 3.30 17.29
CA TYR A 34 -10.91 3.27 15.82
C TYR A 34 -12.09 2.54 15.20
N ALA A 35 -12.62 3.12 14.12
CA ALA A 35 -13.54 2.45 13.22
C ALA A 35 -12.74 1.94 12.00
N PHE A 36 -12.35 0.66 12.04
CA PHE A 36 -11.62 0.05 10.93
C PHE A 36 -12.50 -0.10 9.70
N ALA A 37 -11.88 -0.05 8.52
CA ALA A 37 -12.57 -0.29 7.27
C ALA A 37 -13.20 -1.69 7.26
N PRO A 38 -14.48 -1.83 6.86
CA PRO A 38 -15.08 -3.14 6.66
C PRO A 38 -14.37 -3.86 5.51
N ALA A 39 -14.27 -5.18 5.57
CA ALA A 39 -13.55 -5.99 4.58
C ALA A 39 -13.98 -5.74 3.13
N ALA A 40 -15.27 -5.43 2.90
CA ALA A 40 -15.81 -5.12 1.58
C ALA A 40 -15.27 -3.80 0.98
N LYS A 41 -14.65 -2.93 1.79
CA LYS A 41 -14.00 -1.70 1.34
C LYS A 41 -12.47 -1.83 1.20
N LEU A 42 -11.90 -2.98 1.54
CA LEU A 42 -10.49 -3.28 1.31
C LEU A 42 -10.31 -3.87 -0.09
N MET A 43 -9.14 -3.63 -0.69
CA MET A 43 -8.80 -4.26 -1.97
C MET A 43 -8.78 -5.78 -1.82
N GLN A 44 -9.48 -6.46 -2.70
CA GLN A 44 -9.50 -7.91 -2.77
C GLN A 44 -8.21 -8.44 -3.40
N PRO A 45 -7.81 -9.69 -3.11
CA PRO A 45 -6.55 -10.25 -3.62
C PRO A 45 -6.37 -10.13 -5.13
N GLY A 46 -7.44 -10.32 -5.92
CA GLY A 46 -7.39 -10.17 -7.37
C GLY A 46 -7.15 -8.74 -7.85
N GLU A 47 -7.67 -7.75 -7.13
CA GLU A 47 -7.44 -6.32 -7.43
C GLU A 47 -5.99 -5.94 -7.11
N ILE A 48 -5.46 -6.44 -5.98
CA ILE A 48 -4.07 -6.25 -5.58
C ILE A 48 -3.13 -6.84 -6.64
N GLU A 49 -3.41 -8.07 -7.09
CA GLU A 49 -2.61 -8.74 -8.13
C GLU A 49 -2.65 -7.98 -9.46
N ALA A 50 -3.84 -7.54 -9.89
CA ALA A 50 -4.00 -6.78 -11.12
C ALA A 50 -3.19 -5.47 -11.09
N ILE A 51 -3.29 -4.71 -10.00
CA ILE A 51 -2.55 -3.46 -9.82
C ILE A 51 -1.05 -3.73 -9.77
N ALA A 52 -0.61 -4.73 -9.01
CA ALA A 52 0.81 -5.09 -8.92
C ALA A 52 1.42 -5.43 -10.29
N LYS A 53 0.71 -6.20 -11.13
CA LYS A 53 1.16 -6.52 -12.50
C LYS A 53 1.34 -5.28 -13.37
N ILE A 54 0.41 -4.31 -13.28
CA ILE A 54 0.51 -3.05 -14.03
C ILE A 54 1.76 -2.28 -13.62
N PHE A 55 2.03 -2.16 -12.31
CA PHE A 55 3.22 -1.44 -11.82
C PHE A 55 4.52 -2.14 -12.18
N VAL A 56 4.57 -3.47 -12.11
CA VAL A 56 5.74 -4.26 -12.54
C VAL A 56 6.01 -4.05 -14.04
N ALA A 57 4.98 -4.09 -14.89
CA ALA A 57 5.11 -3.81 -16.32
C ALA A 57 5.59 -2.37 -16.58
N ALA A 58 5.25 -1.41 -15.71
CA ALA A 58 5.68 -0.03 -15.81
C ALA A 58 7.12 0.23 -15.33
N GLY A 59 7.78 -0.78 -14.73
CA GLY A 59 9.18 -0.73 -14.32
C GLY A 59 9.40 -0.71 -12.80
N VAL A 60 8.36 -0.87 -11.99
CA VAL A 60 8.51 -1.10 -10.54
C VAL A 60 9.17 -2.46 -10.33
N LYS A 61 10.14 -2.50 -9.41
CA LYS A 61 10.88 -3.69 -9.04
C LYS A 61 10.75 -3.91 -7.54
N LYS A 62 11.04 -5.13 -7.09
CA LYS A 62 11.24 -5.37 -5.66
C LYS A 62 12.56 -4.71 -5.28
N SER A 63 12.52 -3.71 -4.40
CA SER A 63 13.72 -3.12 -3.82
C SER A 63 14.48 -4.22 -3.06
N GLY A 64 15.67 -4.56 -3.55
CA GLY A 64 16.59 -5.54 -2.98
C GLY A 64 17.97 -5.30 -3.56
#